data_AF-A0A7J4LH96-F1
#
_entry.id   AF-A0A7J4LH96-F1
#
_cell.length_a   1.000
_cell.length_b   1.000
_cell.length_c   1.000
_cell.angle_alpha   90.00
_cell.angle_beta   90.00
_cell.angle_gamma   90.00
#
_symmetry.space_group_name_H-M   'P 1'
#
loop_
_entity.id
_entity.type
_entity.pdbx_description
1 polymer ?
#
loop_
_entity_poly.entity_id
_entity_poly.type
_entity_poly.pdbx_seq_one_letter_code
_entity_poly.pdbx_strand_id
1 'polypeptide(L)'
;MSYIIKQMFEDRVNIFFERLDDTKKEITADSLHDLRVATRRLNAVLSLVSSLSDEKIKVKDLKRLMRLTSDLRDSHVQLQLLNKIREREDDDFIKICEEVINREIGRKEVIVFQEIRDFPIPTIKSKLKDVNVPKDNKDAVLNILTELFEDFYSYKDDAIKGDEFFLHKMRIALKRLRYTAEIIEPLFPFINKDIIDKMQQLQQLMGDIHDIDVLKNFIEQINVPSELNKYRDKYVDKLLSRRESLFNSFCGDVGDIIEFGKLFSVKLFEKEIFNERFYKLVDNLENKNRIIESLRYAECVHIAHPLRTSLIISDELGIKENDLIIAALLHDTLEQKGTIATIDEIMDKFGKRVADLVWSLTREKTEDRENYIEKIQMIGNDAIILKLSDRLDSTRYIDSKGNGDRKKYWKITIEDFLPLGKMLDKDVFYFFYNEYKKLWDGSSDDIKDGLSFPAIELFCT
;
A
#
# COMPACT_ATOMS: atom_id res chain seq x y z
N MET A 1 -25.84 -7.55 4.11
CA MET A 1 -24.52 -8.07 4.53
C MET A 1 -23.78 -8.43 3.27
N SER A 2 -22.69 -7.75 2.97
CA SER A 2 -21.92 -7.97 1.75
C SER A 2 -21.27 -9.36 1.79
N TYR A 3 -21.33 -10.08 0.68
CA TYR A 3 -20.64 -11.35 0.43
C TYR A 3 -19.69 -11.17 -0.76
N ILE A 4 -19.01 -10.02 -0.85
CA ILE A 4 -18.16 -9.67 -1.99
C ILE A 4 -17.02 -10.68 -2.11
N ILE A 5 -16.37 -11.06 -1.01
CA ILE A 5 -15.25 -12.01 -1.05
C ILE A 5 -15.71 -13.38 -1.55
N LYS A 6 -16.93 -13.81 -1.16
CA LYS A 6 -17.52 -15.07 -1.64
C LYS A 6 -17.84 -15.01 -3.14
N GLN A 7 -18.45 -13.92 -3.60
CA GLN A 7 -18.74 -13.73 -5.02
C GLN A 7 -17.44 -13.72 -5.83
N MET A 8 -16.42 -12.97 -5.39
CA MET A 8 -15.12 -12.94 -6.05
C MET A 8 -14.44 -14.32 -6.04
N PHE A 9 -14.56 -15.08 -4.96
CA PHE A 9 -14.07 -16.45 -4.92
C PHE A 9 -14.72 -17.33 -6.00
N GLU A 10 -16.06 -17.35 -6.05
CA GLU A 10 -16.84 -18.13 -7.02
C GLU A 10 -16.51 -17.70 -8.47
N ASP A 11 -16.42 -16.40 -8.75
CA ASP A 11 -16.04 -15.87 -10.06
C ASP A 11 -14.64 -16.33 -10.49
N ARG A 12 -13.65 -16.28 -9.59
CA ARG A 12 -12.28 -16.74 -9.90
C ARG A 12 -12.20 -18.26 -10.10
N VAL A 13 -13.02 -19.03 -9.40
CA VAL A 13 -13.14 -20.49 -9.61
C VAL A 13 -13.71 -20.78 -11.00
N ASN A 14 -14.77 -20.08 -11.40
CA ASN A 14 -15.40 -20.25 -12.71
C ASN A 14 -14.43 -19.90 -13.85
N ILE A 15 -13.80 -18.72 -13.78
CA ILE A 15 -12.80 -18.28 -14.78
C ILE A 15 -11.62 -19.26 -14.85
N PHE A 16 -11.15 -19.79 -13.73
CA PHE A 16 -10.08 -20.79 -13.74
C PHE A 16 -10.46 -22.04 -14.52
N PHE A 17 -11.66 -22.59 -14.30
CA PHE A 17 -12.09 -23.79 -15.02
C PHE A 17 -12.39 -23.53 -16.50
N GLU A 18 -12.89 -22.34 -16.85
CA GLU A 18 -13.04 -21.90 -18.23
C GLU A 18 -11.69 -21.87 -18.95
N ARG A 19 -10.70 -21.16 -18.39
CA ARG A 19 -9.35 -21.09 -18.99
C ARG A 19 -8.63 -22.42 -19.03
N LEU A 20 -8.89 -23.31 -18.07
CA LEU A 20 -8.36 -24.66 -18.09
C LEU A 20 -8.97 -25.47 -19.24
N ASP A 21 -10.27 -25.34 -19.51
CA ASP A 21 -10.94 -26.01 -20.63
C ASP A 21 -10.44 -25.50 -21.98
N ASP A 22 -10.29 -24.18 -22.12
CA ASP A 22 -9.72 -23.55 -23.32
C ASP A 22 -8.31 -24.08 -23.60
N THR A 23 -7.45 -24.12 -22.57
CA THR A 23 -6.06 -24.61 -22.72
C THR A 23 -6.00 -26.13 -22.99
N LYS A 24 -7.02 -26.89 -22.56
CA LYS A 24 -7.14 -28.33 -22.86
C LYS A 24 -7.50 -28.60 -24.31
N LYS A 25 -8.23 -27.68 -24.96
CA LYS A 25 -8.55 -27.78 -26.39
C LYS A 25 -7.32 -27.50 -27.24
N GLU A 26 -6.61 -26.43 -26.90
CA GLU A 26 -5.41 -26.01 -27.62
C GLU A 26 -4.45 -25.24 -26.70
N ILE A 27 -3.18 -25.65 -26.68
CA ILE A 27 -2.13 -24.93 -25.98
C ILE A 27 -1.51 -23.89 -26.92
N THR A 28 -1.82 -22.62 -26.69
CA THR A 28 -1.20 -21.49 -27.36
C THR A 28 -0.51 -20.61 -26.33
N ALA A 29 0.33 -19.68 -26.79
CA ALA A 29 0.96 -18.70 -25.90
C ALA A 29 -0.08 -17.93 -25.07
N ASP A 30 -1.23 -17.60 -25.69
CA ASP A 30 -2.31 -16.83 -25.06
C ASP A 30 -3.16 -17.70 -24.13
N SER A 31 -3.58 -18.90 -24.54
CA SER A 31 -4.37 -19.79 -23.66
C SER A 31 -3.59 -20.16 -22.41
N LEU A 32 -2.28 -20.44 -22.54
CA LEU A 32 -1.39 -20.69 -21.41
C LEU A 32 -1.18 -19.45 -20.52
N HIS A 33 -1.10 -18.25 -21.13
CA HIS A 33 -1.02 -17.00 -20.38
C HIS A 33 -2.27 -16.81 -19.52
N ASP A 34 -3.44 -16.92 -20.13
CA ASP A 34 -4.73 -16.69 -19.48
C ASP A 34 -4.99 -17.71 -18.37
N LEU A 35 -4.66 -18.99 -18.58
CA LEU A 35 -4.71 -20.01 -17.53
C LEU A 35 -3.79 -19.65 -16.35
N ARG A 36 -2.56 -19.20 -16.62
CA ARG A 36 -1.61 -18.79 -15.57
C ARG A 36 -2.11 -17.56 -14.82
N VAL A 37 -2.72 -16.59 -15.50
CA VAL A 37 -3.33 -15.40 -14.87
C VAL A 37 -4.52 -15.81 -14.00
N ALA A 38 -5.45 -16.62 -14.52
CA ALA A 38 -6.60 -17.13 -13.77
C ALA A 38 -6.14 -17.92 -12.53
N THR A 39 -5.11 -18.76 -12.67
CA THR A 39 -4.53 -19.54 -11.57
C THR A 39 -3.92 -18.63 -10.49
N ARG A 40 -3.23 -17.55 -10.87
CA ARG A 40 -2.67 -16.58 -9.90
C ARG A 40 -3.77 -15.84 -9.14
N ARG A 41 -4.81 -15.37 -9.84
CA ARG A 41 -5.96 -14.70 -9.23
C ARG A 41 -6.75 -15.63 -8.29
N LEU A 42 -6.94 -16.90 -8.68
CA LEU A 42 -7.54 -17.91 -7.80
C LEU A 42 -6.69 -18.15 -6.54
N ASN A 43 -5.37 -18.24 -6.68
CA ASN A 43 -4.48 -18.37 -5.52
C ASN A 43 -4.51 -17.12 -4.62
N ALA A 44 -4.67 -15.92 -5.17
CA ALA A 44 -4.78 -14.69 -4.40
C ALA A 44 -6.04 -14.69 -3.52
N VAL A 45 -7.22 -15.02 -4.08
CA VAL A 45 -8.45 -15.11 -3.29
C VAL A 45 -8.42 -16.25 -2.28
N LEU A 46 -7.83 -17.41 -2.63
CA LEU A 46 -7.64 -18.50 -1.66
C LEU A 46 -6.73 -18.10 -0.51
N SER A 47 -5.69 -17.32 -0.77
CA SER A 47 -4.78 -16.80 0.27
C SER A 47 -5.51 -15.80 1.16
N LEU A 48 -6.30 -14.89 0.58
CA LEU A 48 -7.14 -13.96 1.32
C LEU A 48 -8.14 -14.69 2.23
N VAL A 49 -8.88 -15.66 1.69
CA VAL A 49 -9.83 -16.47 2.47
C VAL A 49 -9.11 -17.20 3.60
N SER A 50 -7.96 -17.82 3.32
CA SER A 50 -7.16 -18.54 4.32
C SER A 50 -6.68 -17.64 5.46
N SER A 51 -6.31 -16.39 5.16
CA SER A 51 -5.93 -15.40 6.18
C SER A 51 -7.11 -14.88 6.99
N LEU A 52 -8.34 -14.91 6.45
CA LEU A 52 -9.54 -14.42 7.14
C LEU A 52 -10.24 -15.49 7.99
N SER A 53 -10.06 -16.78 7.69
CA SER A 53 -10.72 -17.88 8.39
C SER A 53 -9.82 -18.63 9.38
N ASP A 54 -8.54 -18.25 9.50
CA ASP A 54 -7.49 -18.99 10.22
C ASP A 54 -7.32 -20.46 9.76
N GLU A 55 -7.99 -20.88 8.68
CA GLU A 55 -7.89 -22.20 8.09
C GLU A 55 -6.88 -22.20 6.95
N LYS A 56 -5.93 -23.13 6.98
CA LYS A 56 -4.94 -23.27 5.89
C LYS A 56 -5.54 -23.94 4.66
N ILE A 57 -5.96 -23.13 3.69
CA ILE A 57 -6.48 -23.63 2.41
C ILE A 57 -5.30 -23.87 1.46
N LYS A 58 -5.01 -25.15 1.16
CA LYS A 58 -3.90 -25.53 0.27
C LYS A 58 -4.37 -26.38 -0.90
N VAL A 59 -4.48 -25.75 -2.07
CA VAL A 59 -4.70 -26.46 -3.34
C VAL A 59 -3.35 -26.70 -4.02
N LYS A 60 -2.64 -27.76 -3.59
CA LYS A 60 -1.29 -28.11 -4.09
C LYS A 60 -1.25 -28.23 -5.63
N ASP A 61 -2.34 -28.68 -6.22
CA ASP A 61 -2.48 -28.89 -7.66
C ASP A 61 -2.36 -27.58 -8.45
N LEU A 62 -2.87 -26.45 -7.93
CA LEU A 62 -2.69 -25.13 -8.56
C LEU A 62 -1.21 -24.69 -8.56
N LYS A 63 -0.49 -24.99 -7.48
CA LYS A 63 0.96 -24.72 -7.41
C LYS A 63 1.75 -25.62 -8.36
N ARG A 64 1.34 -26.89 -8.50
CA ARG A 64 1.92 -27.81 -9.49
C ARG A 64 1.70 -27.27 -10.91
N LEU A 65 0.48 -26.87 -11.26
CA LEU A 65 0.15 -26.28 -12.57
C LEU A 65 1.04 -25.07 -12.88
N MET A 66 1.21 -24.15 -11.93
CA MET A 66 2.07 -22.98 -12.11
C MET A 66 3.53 -23.35 -12.37
N ARG A 67 4.06 -24.39 -11.70
CA ARG A 67 5.44 -24.84 -11.90
C ARG A 67 5.63 -25.50 -13.26
N LEU A 68 4.74 -26.42 -13.62
CA LEU A 68 4.82 -27.17 -14.88
C LEU A 68 4.73 -26.26 -16.12
N THR A 69 3.98 -25.17 -16.01
CA THR A 69 3.74 -24.25 -17.13
C THR A 69 4.73 -23.08 -17.19
N SER A 70 5.68 -22.96 -16.25
CA SER A 70 6.58 -21.80 -16.20
C SER A 70 7.57 -21.77 -17.37
N ASP A 71 8.37 -22.82 -17.53
CA ASP A 71 9.45 -22.84 -18.52
C ASP A 71 8.92 -22.67 -19.96
N LEU A 72 7.75 -23.26 -20.26
CA LEU A 72 7.09 -23.07 -21.55
C LEU A 72 6.64 -21.62 -21.74
N ARG A 73 6.00 -21.03 -20.73
CA ARG A 73 5.55 -19.62 -20.82
C ARG A 73 6.73 -18.67 -20.98
N ASP A 74 7.84 -18.92 -20.29
CA ASP A 74 9.05 -18.10 -20.40
C ASP A 74 9.61 -18.18 -21.84
N SER A 75 9.59 -19.37 -22.45
CA SER A 75 9.97 -19.56 -23.86
C SER A 75 9.04 -18.81 -24.83
N HIS A 76 7.71 -18.84 -24.59
CA HIS A 76 6.74 -18.07 -25.38
C HIS A 76 6.99 -16.56 -25.29
N VAL A 77 7.33 -16.07 -24.09
CA VAL A 77 7.64 -14.64 -23.88
C VAL A 77 8.93 -14.24 -24.57
N GLN A 78 9.98 -15.06 -24.49
CA GLN A 78 11.22 -14.85 -25.23
C GLN A 78 10.98 -14.77 -26.75
N LEU A 79 10.20 -15.71 -27.30
CA LEU A 79 9.83 -15.69 -28.72
C LEU A 79 9.07 -14.41 -29.10
N GLN A 80 8.12 -13.99 -28.26
CA GLN A 80 7.35 -12.76 -28.49
C GLN A 80 8.26 -11.52 -28.50
N LEU A 81 9.24 -11.44 -27.59
CA LEU A 81 10.21 -10.35 -27.55
C LEU A 81 11.15 -10.39 -28.76
N LEU A 82 11.63 -11.57 -29.15
CA LEU A 82 12.49 -11.76 -30.32
C LEU A 82 11.75 -11.36 -31.62
N ASN A 83 10.47 -11.70 -31.76
CA ASN A 83 9.66 -11.33 -32.93
C ASN A 83 9.54 -9.80 -33.07
N LYS A 84 9.40 -9.06 -31.97
CA LYS A 84 9.41 -7.58 -31.99
C LYS A 84 10.74 -7.01 -32.46
N ILE A 85 11.85 -7.70 -32.21
CA ILE A 85 13.17 -7.32 -32.74
C ILE A 85 13.22 -7.62 -34.24
N ARG A 86 12.76 -8.81 -34.63
CA ARG A 86 12.72 -9.30 -36.01
C ARG A 86 11.92 -8.42 -36.96
N GLU A 87 10.81 -7.85 -36.49
CA GLU A 87 10.00 -6.87 -37.24
C GLU A 87 10.81 -5.66 -37.76
N ARG A 88 11.93 -5.34 -37.09
CA ARG A 88 12.81 -4.22 -37.46
C ARG A 88 14.06 -4.68 -38.19
N GLU A 89 14.53 -5.88 -37.90
CA GLU A 89 15.81 -6.42 -38.37
C GLU A 89 15.70 -7.94 -38.55
N ASP A 90 15.78 -8.42 -39.80
CA ASP A 90 15.64 -9.85 -40.15
C ASP A 90 16.96 -10.41 -40.72
N ASP A 91 17.90 -10.72 -39.82
CA ASP A 91 19.19 -11.32 -40.18
C ASP A 91 19.29 -12.80 -39.76
N ASP A 92 20.34 -13.47 -40.24
CA ASP A 92 20.55 -14.90 -40.00
C ASP A 92 20.72 -15.24 -38.51
N PHE A 93 21.22 -14.31 -37.70
CA PHE A 93 21.38 -14.53 -36.26
C PHE A 93 20.02 -14.62 -35.57
N ILE A 94 19.11 -13.68 -35.86
CA ILE A 94 17.74 -13.69 -35.31
C ILE A 94 16.98 -14.94 -35.75
N LYS A 95 17.14 -15.37 -37.01
CA LYS A 95 16.52 -16.61 -37.52
C LYS A 95 16.98 -17.84 -36.75
N ILE A 96 18.28 -17.95 -36.47
CA ILE A 96 18.83 -19.05 -35.67
C ILE A 96 18.25 -19.02 -34.24
N CYS A 97 18.20 -17.84 -33.61
CA CYS A 97 17.59 -17.68 -32.28
C CYS A 97 16.13 -18.15 -32.28
N GLU A 98 15.35 -17.72 -33.28
CA GLU A 98 13.93 -18.08 -33.43
C GLU A 98 13.74 -19.60 -33.62
N GLU A 99 14.55 -20.24 -34.47
CA GLU A 99 14.50 -21.68 -34.68
C GLU A 99 14.81 -22.48 -33.40
N VAL A 100 15.81 -22.03 -32.63
CA VAL A 100 16.16 -22.68 -31.36
C VAL A 100 15.03 -22.55 -30.35
N ILE A 101 14.47 -21.35 -30.16
CA ILE A 101 13.37 -21.11 -29.23
C ILE A 101 12.12 -21.92 -29.65
N ASN A 102 11.75 -21.90 -30.94
CA ASN A 102 10.60 -22.67 -31.44
C ASN A 102 10.76 -24.17 -31.23
N ARG A 103 11.97 -24.71 -31.42
CA ARG A 103 12.26 -26.12 -31.15
C ARG A 103 12.09 -26.47 -29.67
N GLU A 104 12.52 -25.58 -28.77
CA GLU A 104 12.29 -25.76 -27.33
C GLU A 104 10.82 -25.69 -26.94
N ILE A 105 10.09 -24.72 -27.49
CA ILE A 105 8.64 -24.57 -27.29
C ILE A 105 7.94 -25.86 -27.70
N GLY A 106 8.16 -26.37 -28.91
CA GLY A 106 7.50 -27.58 -29.38
C GLY A 106 7.76 -28.81 -28.50
N ARG A 107 8.97 -28.93 -27.93
CA ARG A 107 9.29 -30.00 -26.95
C ARG A 107 8.53 -29.82 -25.63
N LYS A 108 8.52 -28.61 -25.09
CA LYS A 108 7.88 -28.28 -23.81
C LYS A 108 6.34 -28.35 -23.92
N GLU A 109 5.77 -27.95 -25.05
CA GLU A 109 4.32 -28.00 -25.31
C GLU A 109 3.76 -29.41 -25.20
N VAL A 110 4.43 -30.42 -25.78
CA VAL A 110 3.97 -31.81 -25.69
C VAL A 110 3.86 -32.27 -24.23
N ILE A 111 4.86 -31.95 -23.42
CA ILE A 111 4.91 -32.34 -22.00
C ILE A 111 3.82 -31.59 -21.21
N VAL A 112 3.75 -30.26 -21.38
CA VAL A 112 2.79 -29.42 -20.66
C VAL A 112 1.35 -29.75 -21.05
N PHE A 113 1.10 -30.02 -22.33
CA PHE A 113 -0.22 -30.41 -22.83
C PHE A 113 -0.72 -31.69 -22.17
N GLN A 114 0.14 -32.71 -22.06
CA GLN A 114 -0.21 -33.96 -21.38
C GLN A 114 -0.52 -33.73 -19.90
N GLU A 115 0.30 -32.95 -19.20
CA GLU A 115 0.07 -32.62 -17.78
C GLU A 115 -1.23 -31.83 -17.54
N ILE A 116 -1.56 -30.88 -18.43
CA ILE A 116 -2.81 -30.13 -18.36
C ILE A 116 -4.00 -31.06 -18.62
N ARG A 117 -3.89 -31.97 -19.60
CA ARG A 117 -4.93 -32.95 -19.92
C ARG A 117 -5.24 -33.84 -18.71
N ASP A 118 -4.21 -34.33 -18.04
CA ASP A 118 -4.27 -35.23 -16.88
C ASP A 118 -4.58 -34.50 -15.55
N PHE A 119 -4.81 -33.18 -15.61
CA PHE A 119 -5.10 -32.37 -14.42
C PHE A 119 -6.39 -32.84 -13.70
N PRO A 120 -6.36 -33.08 -12.37
CA PRO A 120 -7.43 -33.77 -11.64
C PRO A 120 -8.62 -32.86 -11.32
N ILE A 121 -9.38 -32.47 -12.34
CA ILE A 121 -10.53 -31.55 -12.25
C ILE A 121 -11.55 -31.98 -11.17
N PRO A 122 -12.03 -33.24 -11.10
CA PRO A 122 -13.07 -33.62 -10.14
C PRO A 122 -12.62 -33.42 -8.69
N THR A 123 -11.38 -33.80 -8.38
CA THR A 123 -10.78 -33.64 -7.05
C THR A 123 -10.67 -32.17 -6.67
N ILE A 124 -10.26 -31.30 -7.60
CA ILE A 124 -10.09 -29.87 -7.34
C ILE A 124 -11.44 -29.18 -7.20
N LYS A 125 -12.44 -29.53 -8.03
CA LYS A 125 -13.82 -29.04 -7.89
C LYS A 125 -14.38 -29.35 -6.50
N SER A 126 -14.20 -30.58 -6.02
CA SER A 126 -14.63 -30.96 -4.67
C SER A 126 -13.93 -30.10 -3.61
N LYS A 127 -12.60 -30.02 -3.63
CA LYS A 127 -11.83 -29.23 -2.65
C LYS A 127 -12.24 -27.75 -2.63
N LEU A 128 -12.47 -27.14 -3.80
CA LEU A 128 -12.88 -25.74 -3.90
C LEU A 128 -14.32 -25.51 -3.43
N LYS A 129 -15.21 -26.49 -3.63
CA LYS A 129 -16.59 -26.46 -3.14
C LYS A 129 -16.66 -26.51 -1.61
N ASP A 130 -15.72 -27.23 -0.99
CA ASP A 130 -15.64 -27.38 0.47
C ASP A 130 -14.98 -26.18 1.17
N VAL A 131 -14.53 -25.16 0.43
CA VAL A 131 -13.95 -23.94 1.01
C VAL A 131 -15.04 -23.12 1.71
N ASN A 132 -14.89 -22.95 3.02
CA ASN A 132 -15.73 -22.06 3.79
C ASN A 132 -15.21 -20.61 3.67
N VAL A 133 -15.96 -19.75 2.97
CA VAL A 133 -15.61 -18.34 2.82
C VAL A 133 -16.18 -17.54 3.99
N PRO A 134 -15.35 -16.87 4.81
CA PRO A 134 -15.82 -16.08 5.94
C PRO A 134 -16.58 -14.84 5.46
N LYS A 135 -17.31 -14.20 6.40
CA LYS A 135 -17.97 -12.92 6.11
C LYS A 135 -16.93 -11.83 5.87
N ASP A 136 -17.30 -10.85 5.06
CA ASP A 136 -16.46 -9.68 4.79
C ASP A 136 -16.11 -8.96 6.11
N ASN A 137 -14.83 -8.92 6.45
CA ASN A 137 -14.28 -8.17 7.58
C ASN A 137 -13.31 -7.12 7.05
N LYS A 138 -13.75 -5.86 6.99
CA LYS A 138 -12.97 -4.78 6.38
C LYS A 138 -11.64 -4.53 7.09
N ASP A 139 -11.61 -4.57 8.42
CA ASP A 139 -10.38 -4.29 9.18
C ASP A 139 -9.34 -5.40 8.97
N ALA A 140 -9.78 -6.66 9.03
CA ALA A 140 -8.89 -7.79 8.75
C ALA A 140 -8.36 -7.77 7.31
N VAL A 141 -9.19 -7.41 6.33
CA VAL A 141 -8.78 -7.28 4.93
C VAL A 141 -7.78 -6.11 4.76
N LEU A 142 -8.01 -4.98 5.43
CA LEU A 142 -7.11 -3.82 5.38
C LEU A 142 -5.75 -4.14 5.99
N ASN A 143 -5.70 -4.92 7.07
CA ASN A 143 -4.46 -5.41 7.66
C ASN A 143 -3.68 -6.31 6.68
N ILE A 144 -4.36 -7.25 6.01
CA ILE A 144 -3.73 -8.09 4.98
C ILE A 144 -3.19 -7.24 3.83
N LEU A 145 -3.95 -6.24 3.38
CA LEU A 145 -3.50 -5.33 2.32
C LEU A 145 -2.25 -4.54 2.74
N THR A 146 -2.23 -4.08 4.00
CA THR A 146 -1.09 -3.38 4.61
C THR A 146 0.16 -4.26 4.61
N GLU A 147 0.05 -5.51 5.07
CA GLU A 147 1.16 -6.47 5.08
C GLU A 147 1.71 -6.76 3.67
N LEU A 148 0.82 -6.92 2.68
CA LEU A 148 1.20 -7.12 1.28
C LEU A 148 1.94 -5.91 0.70
N PHE A 149 1.50 -4.71 1.08
CA PHE A 149 2.17 -3.48 0.68
C PHE A 149 3.53 -3.31 1.36
N GLU A 150 3.66 -3.65 2.63
CA GLU A 150 4.93 -3.66 3.35
C GLU A 150 5.94 -4.66 2.75
N ASP A 151 5.51 -5.88 2.40
CA ASP A 151 6.36 -6.84 1.67
C ASP A 151 6.83 -6.24 0.34
N PHE A 152 5.93 -5.65 -0.44
CA PHE A 152 6.29 -4.95 -1.68
C PHE A 152 7.29 -3.82 -1.46
N TYR A 153 7.02 -2.95 -0.48
CA TYR A 153 7.84 -1.79 -0.18
C TYR A 153 9.22 -2.18 0.37
N SER A 154 9.33 -3.31 1.09
CA SER A 154 10.59 -3.76 1.70
C SER A 154 11.73 -3.98 0.70
N TYR A 155 11.40 -4.23 -0.57
CA TYR A 155 12.38 -4.44 -1.64
C TYR A 155 12.70 -3.17 -2.44
N LYS A 156 12.03 -2.05 -2.17
CA LYS A 156 12.08 -0.82 -2.98
C LYS A 156 13.51 -0.29 -3.14
N ASP A 157 14.22 -0.11 -2.03
CA ASP A 157 15.52 0.57 -2.03
C ASP A 157 16.58 -0.19 -2.84
N ASP A 158 16.58 -1.52 -2.76
CA ASP A 158 17.52 -2.35 -3.52
C ASP A 158 17.08 -2.55 -4.97
N ALA A 159 15.77 -2.61 -5.22
CA ALA A 159 15.24 -2.65 -6.59
C ALA A 159 15.54 -1.36 -7.37
N ILE A 160 15.41 -0.18 -6.75
CA ILE A 160 15.73 1.13 -7.38
C ILE A 160 17.24 1.30 -7.61
N LYS A 161 18.09 0.58 -6.88
CA LYS A 161 19.54 0.50 -7.15
C LYS A 161 19.89 -0.41 -8.32
N GLY A 162 18.91 -1.13 -8.88
CA GLY A 162 19.10 -1.98 -10.06
C GLY A 162 19.45 -3.43 -9.77
N ASP A 163 19.31 -3.89 -8.52
CA ASP A 163 19.53 -5.29 -8.18
C ASP A 163 18.44 -6.18 -8.78
N GLU A 164 18.85 -7.09 -9.67
CA GLU A 164 17.93 -7.98 -10.41
C GLU A 164 17.14 -8.92 -9.48
N PHE A 165 17.79 -9.43 -8.42
CA PHE A 165 17.15 -10.33 -7.47
C PHE A 165 16.04 -9.60 -6.70
N PHE A 166 16.32 -8.39 -6.21
CA PHE A 166 15.32 -7.58 -5.50
C PHE A 166 14.22 -7.05 -6.42
N LEU A 167 14.54 -6.68 -7.66
CA LEU A 167 13.53 -6.33 -8.67
C LEU A 167 12.56 -7.49 -8.91
N HIS A 168 13.06 -8.72 -9.03
CA HIS A 168 12.22 -9.91 -9.18
C HIS A 168 11.34 -10.17 -7.95
N LYS A 169 11.89 -10.04 -6.73
CA LYS A 169 11.14 -10.17 -5.47
C LYS A 169 10.02 -9.13 -5.37
N MET A 170 10.35 -7.87 -5.63
CA MET A 170 9.39 -6.77 -5.64
C MET A 170 8.28 -7.00 -6.65
N ARG A 171 8.59 -7.53 -7.85
CA ARG A 171 7.58 -7.87 -8.87
C ARG A 171 6.61 -8.95 -8.39
N ILE A 172 7.10 -9.96 -7.67
CA ILE A 172 6.24 -11.00 -7.09
C ILE A 172 5.33 -10.41 -6.01
N ALA A 173 5.87 -9.56 -5.14
CA ALA A 173 5.10 -8.90 -4.08
C ALA A 173 4.02 -7.98 -4.69
N LEU A 174 4.36 -7.17 -5.70
CA LEU A 174 3.40 -6.32 -6.42
C LEU A 174 2.27 -7.12 -7.07
N LYS A 175 2.57 -8.28 -7.66
CA LYS A 175 1.54 -9.18 -8.20
C LYS A 175 0.54 -9.61 -7.13
N ARG A 176 1.04 -10.01 -5.95
CA ARG A 176 0.19 -10.42 -4.83
C ARG A 176 -0.65 -9.25 -4.35
N LEU A 177 -0.04 -8.08 -4.13
CA LEU A 177 -0.71 -6.85 -3.75
C LEU A 177 -1.82 -6.51 -4.75
N ARG A 178 -1.51 -6.43 -6.04
CA ARG A 178 -2.46 -6.08 -7.10
C ARG A 178 -3.61 -7.07 -7.21
N TYR A 179 -3.34 -8.37 -7.24
CA TYR A 179 -4.42 -9.37 -7.33
C TYR A 179 -5.32 -9.35 -6.10
N THR A 180 -4.78 -9.08 -4.91
CA THR A 180 -5.60 -8.87 -3.71
C THR A 180 -6.40 -7.57 -3.82
N ALA A 181 -5.79 -6.46 -4.25
CA ALA A 181 -6.47 -5.18 -4.46
C ALA A 181 -7.63 -5.30 -5.47
N GLU A 182 -7.46 -6.04 -6.57
CA GLU A 182 -8.52 -6.36 -7.54
C GLU A 182 -9.72 -7.12 -6.93
N ILE A 183 -9.50 -7.90 -5.87
CA ILE A 183 -10.57 -8.65 -5.20
C ILE A 183 -11.37 -7.75 -4.25
N ILE A 184 -10.68 -6.81 -3.60
CA ILE A 184 -11.24 -6.00 -2.53
C ILE A 184 -11.65 -4.59 -3.00
N GLU A 185 -11.40 -4.25 -4.26
CA GLU A 185 -11.87 -3.01 -4.91
C GLU A 185 -13.34 -2.69 -4.59
N PRO A 186 -14.30 -3.66 -4.66
CA PRO A 186 -15.70 -3.35 -4.34
C PRO A 186 -15.96 -3.07 -2.84
N LEU A 187 -15.03 -3.42 -1.95
CA LEU A 187 -15.12 -3.17 -0.50
C LEU A 187 -14.56 -1.80 -0.09
N PHE A 188 -13.64 -1.26 -0.89
CA PHE A 188 -12.82 -0.09 -0.57
C PHE A 188 -12.79 0.89 -1.74
N PRO A 189 -13.57 1.99 -1.70
CA PRO A 189 -13.63 2.97 -2.78
C PRO A 189 -12.31 3.64 -3.14
N PHE A 190 -11.35 3.69 -2.20
CA PHE A 190 -10.02 4.24 -2.45
C PHE A 190 -9.17 3.32 -3.35
N ILE A 191 -9.51 2.04 -3.48
CA ILE A 191 -8.91 1.12 -4.44
C ILE A 191 -9.74 1.24 -5.71
N ASN A 192 -9.40 2.21 -6.55
CA ASN A 192 -10.09 2.45 -7.79
C ASN A 192 -9.31 1.89 -8.99
N LYS A 193 -9.95 1.93 -10.16
CA LYS A 193 -9.36 1.46 -11.41
C LYS A 193 -8.01 2.13 -11.72
N ASP A 194 -7.87 3.43 -11.49
CA ASP A 194 -6.64 4.17 -11.80
C ASP A 194 -5.44 3.60 -11.02
N ILE A 195 -5.65 3.23 -9.75
CA ILE A 195 -4.61 2.60 -8.93
C ILE A 195 -4.27 1.19 -9.42
N ILE A 196 -5.29 0.39 -9.74
CA ILE A 196 -5.08 -0.96 -10.30
C ILE A 196 -4.31 -0.88 -11.63
N ASP A 197 -4.62 0.11 -12.46
CA ASP A 197 -3.96 0.37 -13.74
C ASP A 197 -2.50 0.82 -13.52
N LYS A 198 -2.22 1.68 -12.54
CA LYS A 198 -0.84 2.02 -12.15
C LYS A 198 -0.05 0.81 -11.65
N MET A 199 -0.65 -0.04 -10.81
CA MET A 199 -0.01 -1.28 -10.36
C MET A 199 0.26 -2.21 -11.54
N GLN A 200 -0.66 -2.26 -12.51
CA GLN A 200 -0.49 -3.04 -13.73
C GLN A 200 0.65 -2.50 -14.59
N GLN A 201 0.76 -1.18 -14.76
CA GLN A 201 1.85 -0.53 -15.50
C GLN A 201 3.21 -0.85 -14.86
N LEU A 202 3.34 -0.65 -13.54
CA LEU A 202 4.57 -0.97 -12.82
C LEU A 202 4.92 -2.47 -12.92
N GLN A 203 3.92 -3.34 -12.78
CA GLN A 203 4.10 -4.79 -12.95
C GLN A 203 4.55 -5.16 -14.37
N GLN A 204 4.07 -4.44 -15.39
CA GLN A 204 4.45 -4.64 -16.79
C GLN A 204 5.89 -4.19 -17.02
N LEU A 205 6.30 -3.00 -16.54
CA LEU A 205 7.68 -2.51 -16.64
C LEU A 205 8.66 -3.50 -16.03
N MET A 206 8.40 -3.97 -14.80
CA MET A 206 9.25 -4.97 -14.14
C MET A 206 9.22 -6.33 -14.86
N GLY A 207 8.11 -6.67 -15.52
CA GLY A 207 8.00 -7.83 -16.40
C GLY A 207 8.91 -7.71 -17.61
N ASP A 208 8.80 -6.61 -18.33
CA ASP A 208 9.58 -6.35 -19.55
C ASP A 208 11.10 -6.30 -19.25
N ILE A 209 11.51 -5.73 -18.11
CA ILE A 209 12.92 -5.74 -17.68
C ILE A 209 13.41 -7.19 -17.49
N HIS A 210 12.65 -8.01 -16.76
CA HIS A 210 13.00 -9.41 -16.53
C HIS A 210 13.03 -10.22 -17.84
N ASP A 211 12.06 -9.98 -18.72
CA ASP A 211 11.96 -10.68 -19.99
C ASP A 211 13.16 -10.33 -20.92
N ILE A 212 13.66 -9.10 -20.84
CA ILE A 212 14.91 -8.68 -21.49
C ILE A 212 16.12 -9.39 -20.88
N ASP A 213 16.24 -9.45 -19.56
CA ASP A 213 17.36 -10.12 -18.87
C ASP A 213 17.42 -11.61 -19.27
N VAL A 214 16.26 -12.25 -19.33
CA VAL A 214 16.11 -13.65 -19.76
C VAL A 214 16.47 -13.85 -21.23
N LEU A 215 16.04 -12.95 -22.14
CA LEU A 215 16.42 -13.04 -23.56
C LEU A 215 17.89 -12.73 -23.80
N LYS A 216 18.45 -11.73 -23.11
CA LYS A 216 19.88 -11.38 -23.19
C LYS A 216 20.74 -12.58 -22.81
N ASN A 217 20.45 -13.22 -21.66
CA ASN A 217 21.20 -14.38 -21.20
C ASN A 217 21.13 -15.55 -22.22
N PHE A 218 19.98 -15.74 -22.86
CA PHE A 218 19.84 -16.71 -23.94
C PHE A 218 20.72 -16.35 -25.17
N ILE A 219 20.67 -15.10 -25.64
CA ILE A 219 21.45 -14.60 -26.78
C ILE A 219 22.96 -14.68 -26.51
N GLU A 220 23.40 -14.47 -25.28
CA GLU A 220 24.81 -14.60 -24.89
C GLU A 220 25.30 -16.06 -24.93
N GLN A 221 24.42 -17.00 -24.57
CA GLN A 221 24.76 -18.42 -24.42
C GLN A 221 24.50 -19.25 -25.69
N ILE A 222 23.71 -18.75 -26.65
CA ILE A 222 23.38 -19.49 -27.86
C ILE A 222 24.63 -19.77 -28.70
N ASN A 223 24.79 -21.03 -29.12
CA ASN A 223 25.89 -21.42 -29.98
C ASN A 223 25.61 -21.04 -31.44
N VAL A 224 26.45 -20.17 -32.02
CA VAL A 224 26.33 -19.69 -33.40
C VAL A 224 27.70 -19.72 -34.11
N PRO A 225 27.74 -19.78 -35.46
CA PRO A 225 28.96 -19.59 -36.22
C PRO A 225 29.68 -18.29 -35.84
N SER A 226 31.02 -18.33 -35.82
CA SER A 226 31.84 -17.23 -35.33
C SER A 226 31.64 -15.90 -36.08
N GLU A 227 31.25 -15.98 -37.35
CA GLU A 227 30.94 -14.83 -38.22
C GLU A 227 29.72 -14.05 -37.73
N LEU A 228 28.84 -14.67 -36.94
CA LEU A 228 27.63 -14.07 -36.41
C LEU A 228 27.81 -13.40 -35.04
N ASN A 229 28.98 -13.52 -34.40
CA ASN A 229 29.24 -12.91 -33.09
C ASN A 229 29.01 -11.38 -33.09
N LYS A 230 29.31 -10.69 -34.20
CA LYS A 230 29.04 -9.25 -34.33
C LYS A 230 27.55 -8.91 -34.20
N TYR A 231 26.65 -9.81 -34.62
CA TYR A 231 25.21 -9.63 -34.46
C TYR A 231 24.77 -9.93 -33.03
N ARG A 232 25.36 -10.95 -32.39
CA ARG A 232 25.15 -11.22 -30.96
C ARG A 232 25.42 -9.96 -30.13
N ASP A 233 26.61 -9.39 -30.26
CA ASP A 233 27.03 -8.21 -29.48
C ASP A 233 26.08 -7.03 -29.73
N LYS A 234 25.74 -6.77 -31.01
CA LYS A 234 24.76 -5.75 -31.40
C LYS A 234 23.40 -5.93 -30.71
N TYR A 235 22.87 -7.15 -30.66
CA TYR A 235 21.57 -7.41 -30.04
C TYR A 235 21.63 -7.35 -28.52
N VAL A 236 22.73 -7.79 -27.90
CA VAL A 236 22.97 -7.62 -26.46
C VAL A 236 22.97 -6.13 -26.09
N ASP A 237 23.70 -5.29 -26.83
CA ASP A 237 23.75 -3.84 -26.58
C ASP A 237 22.37 -3.18 -26.74
N LYS A 238 21.60 -3.60 -27.74
CA LYS A 238 20.22 -3.12 -27.97
C LYS A 238 19.28 -3.50 -26.82
N LEU A 239 19.40 -4.72 -26.30
CA LEU A 239 18.65 -5.19 -25.15
C LEU A 239 19.01 -4.43 -23.88
N LEU A 240 20.32 -4.22 -23.62
CA LEU A 240 20.81 -3.43 -22.48
C LEU A 240 20.28 -1.99 -22.53
N SER A 241 20.35 -1.34 -23.70
CA SER A 241 19.82 0.02 -23.89
C SER A 241 18.32 0.10 -23.62
N ARG A 242 17.55 -0.91 -24.07
CA ARG A 242 16.11 -0.98 -23.80
C ARG A 242 15.82 -1.24 -22.33
N ARG A 243 16.59 -2.12 -21.69
CA ARG A 243 16.49 -2.42 -20.25
C ARG A 243 16.68 -1.17 -19.42
N GLU A 244 17.72 -0.38 -19.70
CA GLU A 244 18.01 0.88 -19.01
C GLU A 244 16.86 1.88 -19.15
N SER A 245 16.32 2.03 -20.36
CA SER A 245 15.15 2.88 -20.61
C SER A 245 13.94 2.44 -19.77
N LEU A 246 13.64 1.15 -19.70
CA LEU A 246 12.53 0.63 -18.90
C LEU A 246 12.79 0.77 -17.40
N PHE A 247 14.03 0.59 -16.98
CA PHE A 247 14.43 0.76 -15.59
C PHE A 247 14.27 2.21 -15.11
N ASN A 248 14.62 3.19 -15.95
CA ASN A 248 14.39 4.60 -15.66
C ASN A 248 12.90 4.92 -15.53
N SER A 249 12.04 4.35 -16.39
CA SER A 249 10.58 4.46 -16.24
C SER A 249 10.09 3.82 -14.94
N PHE A 250 10.59 2.63 -14.60
CA PHE A 250 10.28 1.96 -13.33
C PHE A 250 10.61 2.83 -12.11
N CYS A 251 11.79 3.48 -12.09
CA CYS A 251 12.19 4.37 -11.01
C CYS A 251 11.29 5.61 -10.88
N GLY A 252 10.69 6.08 -11.97
CA GLY A 252 9.68 7.14 -11.94
C GLY A 252 8.33 6.65 -11.40
N ASP A 253 7.84 5.54 -11.93
CA ASP A 253 6.48 5.04 -11.68
C ASP A 253 6.31 4.39 -10.29
N VAL A 254 7.40 3.92 -9.67
CA VAL A 254 7.34 3.33 -8.33
C VAL A 254 6.84 4.32 -7.27
N GLY A 255 7.11 5.62 -7.45
CA GLY A 255 6.65 6.69 -6.56
C GLY A 255 5.13 6.78 -6.46
N ASP A 256 4.43 6.55 -7.57
CA ASP A 256 2.98 6.61 -7.62
C ASP A 256 2.30 5.53 -6.77
N ILE A 257 2.88 4.33 -6.74
CA ILE A 257 2.37 3.22 -5.91
C ILE A 257 2.68 3.46 -4.43
N ILE A 258 3.80 4.14 -4.13
CA ILE A 258 4.13 4.55 -2.77
C ILE A 258 3.12 5.58 -2.25
N GLU A 259 2.74 6.53 -3.09
CA GLU A 259 1.70 7.51 -2.76
C GLU A 259 0.37 6.83 -2.46
N PHE A 260 -0.01 5.82 -3.25
CA PHE A 260 -1.19 5.02 -2.97
C PHE A 260 -1.12 4.31 -1.60
N GLY A 261 0.05 3.78 -1.24
CA GLY A 261 0.33 3.21 0.08
C GLY A 261 -0.11 4.09 1.25
N LYS A 262 0.00 5.42 1.10
CA LYS A 262 -0.40 6.42 2.13
C LYS A 262 -1.86 6.34 2.51
N LEU A 263 -2.71 5.88 1.61
CA LEU A 263 -4.16 5.83 1.82
C LEU A 263 -4.60 4.70 2.74
N PHE A 264 -3.76 3.67 2.95
CA PHE A 264 -4.16 2.47 3.71
C PHE A 264 -3.06 1.84 4.59
N SER A 265 -1.79 2.20 4.41
CA SER A 265 -0.66 1.61 5.15
C SER A 265 -0.12 2.57 6.20
N VAL A 266 -0.86 2.76 7.28
CA VAL A 266 -0.48 3.66 8.39
C VAL A 266 0.89 3.25 8.99
N LYS A 267 1.13 1.94 9.16
CA LYS A 267 2.38 1.36 9.69
C LYS A 267 3.66 1.67 8.91
N LEU A 268 3.57 1.79 7.59
CA LEU A 268 4.74 2.14 6.79
C LEU A 268 5.13 3.62 6.98
N PHE A 269 4.14 4.52 7.02
CA PHE A 269 4.37 5.94 7.29
C PHE A 269 4.79 6.17 8.73
N GLU A 270 4.34 5.34 9.67
CA GLU A 270 4.92 5.26 11.00
C GLU A 270 6.43 5.02 10.88
N LYS A 271 6.88 3.98 10.16
CA LYS A 271 8.32 3.64 10.01
C LYS A 271 9.15 4.75 9.34
N GLU A 272 8.63 5.41 8.31
CA GLU A 272 9.30 6.54 7.65
C GLU A 272 9.38 7.78 8.55
N ILE A 273 8.31 8.09 9.29
CA ILE A 273 8.29 9.19 10.27
C ILE A 273 9.16 8.84 11.50
N PHE A 274 9.20 7.57 11.90
CA PHE A 274 9.97 7.04 13.03
C PHE A 274 11.48 7.23 12.83
N ASN A 275 12.00 6.96 11.63
CA ASN A 275 13.43 6.68 11.51
C ASN A 275 14.36 7.90 11.59
N GLU A 276 13.95 9.09 11.16
CA GLU A 276 14.91 10.23 11.13
C GLU A 276 14.49 11.45 11.93
N ARG A 277 13.21 11.87 11.85
CA ARG A 277 12.74 13.06 12.58
C ARG A 277 12.39 12.73 14.02
N PHE A 278 11.77 11.58 14.25
CA PHE A 278 11.36 11.18 15.59
C PHE A 278 12.54 10.74 16.48
N TYR A 279 13.51 9.96 15.99
CA TYR A 279 14.71 9.67 16.80
C TYR A 279 15.56 10.92 17.08
N LYS A 280 15.67 11.87 16.13
CA LYS A 280 16.29 13.19 16.39
C LYS A 280 15.51 13.99 17.44
N LEU A 281 14.18 13.90 17.45
CA LEU A 281 13.35 14.50 18.49
C LEU A 281 13.64 13.86 19.86
N VAL A 282 13.56 12.53 19.97
CA VAL A 282 13.85 11.79 21.21
C VAL A 282 15.25 12.07 21.71
N ASP A 283 16.22 12.26 20.81
CA ASP A 283 17.59 12.58 21.20
C ASP A 283 17.76 13.98 21.81
N ASN A 284 16.88 14.91 21.47
CA ASN A 284 16.91 16.30 21.90
C ASN A 284 16.01 16.62 23.10
N LEU A 285 15.29 15.64 23.64
CA LEU A 285 14.38 15.80 24.78
C LEU A 285 14.96 15.17 26.06
N GLU A 286 14.68 15.82 27.20
CA GLU A 286 15.02 15.28 28.52
C GLU A 286 14.06 14.12 28.89
N ASN A 287 14.49 13.12 29.66
CA ASN A 287 13.67 11.96 30.10
C ASN A 287 13.19 11.02 28.97
N LYS A 288 14.09 10.63 28.06
CA LYS A 288 13.87 9.70 26.93
C LYS A 288 13.05 8.44 27.26
N ASN A 289 13.23 7.86 28.45
CA ASN A 289 12.54 6.62 28.83
C ASN A 289 11.02 6.76 28.91
N ARG A 290 10.50 7.89 29.42
CA ARG A 290 9.04 8.13 29.52
C ARG A 290 8.42 8.31 28.14
N ILE A 291 9.12 9.00 27.24
CA ILE A 291 8.68 9.20 25.85
C ILE A 291 8.66 7.87 25.09
N ILE A 292 9.75 7.09 25.19
CA ILE A 292 9.83 5.75 24.57
C ILE A 292 8.72 4.82 25.10
N GLU A 293 8.40 4.89 26.39
CA GLU A 293 7.31 4.11 26.98
C GLU A 293 5.95 4.54 26.44
N SER A 294 5.69 5.86 26.30
CA SER A 294 4.45 6.37 25.72
C SER A 294 4.24 5.98 24.26
N LEU A 295 5.31 5.83 23.48
CA LEU A 295 5.21 5.35 22.09
C LEU A 295 4.62 3.96 22.00
N ARG A 296 4.97 3.07 22.93
CA ARG A 296 4.43 1.70 22.93
C ARG A 296 2.91 1.69 23.03
N TYR A 297 2.33 2.66 23.74
CA TYR A 297 0.87 2.83 23.80
C TYR A 297 0.30 3.34 22.49
N ALA A 298 0.97 4.29 21.84
CA ALA A 298 0.55 4.79 20.53
C ALA A 298 0.63 3.70 19.45
N GLU A 299 1.69 2.87 19.44
CA GLU A 299 1.92 1.74 18.50
C GLU A 299 0.77 0.74 18.52
N CYS A 300 0.17 0.63 19.69
CA CYS A 300 -0.87 -0.29 20.04
C CYS A 300 -2.27 0.13 19.54
N VAL A 301 -2.44 1.38 19.10
CA VAL A 301 -3.71 1.95 18.61
C VAL A 301 -3.63 2.31 17.13
N HIS A 302 -2.83 3.33 16.79
CA HIS A 302 -2.54 3.86 15.45
C HIS A 302 -1.49 4.96 15.64
N ILE A 303 -0.20 4.65 15.55
CA ILE A 303 0.85 5.58 15.99
C ILE A 303 1.07 6.77 15.06
N ALA A 304 0.69 6.70 13.79
CA ALA A 304 0.97 7.80 12.87
C ALA A 304 0.34 9.13 13.28
N HIS A 305 -0.91 9.11 13.77
CA HIS A 305 -1.61 10.34 14.15
C HIS A 305 -1.04 10.96 15.44
N PRO A 306 -0.97 10.24 16.59
CA PRO A 306 -0.32 10.75 17.80
C PRO A 306 1.13 11.18 17.57
N LEU A 307 1.87 10.46 16.72
CA LEU A 307 3.25 10.80 16.38
C LEU A 307 3.35 12.11 15.59
N ARG A 308 2.55 12.29 14.54
CA ARG A 308 2.53 13.55 13.78
C ARG A 308 2.03 14.71 14.62
N THR A 309 1.04 14.49 15.48
CA THR A 309 0.60 15.49 16.47
C THR A 309 1.75 15.90 17.39
N SER A 310 2.57 14.94 17.86
CA SER A 310 3.76 15.22 18.67
C SER A 310 4.84 16.00 17.90
N LEU A 311 4.99 15.75 16.60
CA LEU A 311 5.95 16.45 15.73
C LEU A 311 5.51 17.87 15.38
N ILE A 312 4.20 18.09 15.20
CA ILE A 312 3.65 19.46 15.05
C ILE A 312 4.03 20.30 16.27
N ILE A 313 3.87 19.75 17.47
CA ILE A 313 4.20 20.46 18.72
C ILE A 313 5.70 20.70 18.86
N SER A 314 6.52 19.68 18.57
CA SER A 314 7.94 19.74 18.90
C SER A 314 8.86 20.28 17.81
N ASP A 315 8.60 19.95 16.55
CA ASP A 315 9.41 20.34 15.39
C ASP A 315 8.88 21.62 14.76
N GLU A 316 7.58 21.66 14.47
CA GLU A 316 6.98 22.79 13.74
C GLU A 316 6.73 24.01 14.64
N LEU A 317 6.18 23.79 15.85
CA LEU A 317 6.01 24.83 16.87
C LEU A 317 7.27 25.07 17.73
N GLY A 318 8.23 24.15 17.70
CA GLY A 318 9.45 24.25 18.50
C GLY A 318 9.25 24.10 20.02
N ILE A 319 8.10 23.59 20.48
CA ILE A 319 7.80 23.42 21.90
C ILE A 319 8.45 22.13 22.42
N LYS A 320 9.37 22.26 23.37
CA LYS A 320 10.14 21.14 23.95
C LYS A 320 9.61 20.67 25.30
N GLU A 321 8.34 20.92 25.59
CA GLU A 321 7.73 20.56 26.86
C GLU A 321 7.35 19.07 26.85
N ASN A 322 7.96 18.28 27.76
CA ASN A 322 7.87 16.81 27.72
C ASN A 322 6.48 16.26 27.99
N ASP A 323 5.74 16.79 28.97
CA ASP A 323 4.42 16.25 29.31
C ASP A 323 3.41 16.52 28.19
N LEU A 324 3.53 17.65 27.49
CA LEU A 324 2.71 17.98 26.33
C LEU A 324 3.01 17.05 25.15
N ILE A 325 4.29 16.76 24.88
CA ILE A 325 4.71 15.82 23.83
C ILE A 325 4.23 14.40 24.17
N ILE A 326 4.36 13.96 25.42
CA ILE A 326 3.85 12.66 25.88
C ILE A 326 2.32 12.62 25.76
N ALA A 327 1.62 13.68 26.18
CA ALA A 327 0.17 13.77 26.03
C ALA A 327 -0.25 13.69 24.56
N ALA A 328 0.51 14.29 23.63
CA ALA A 328 0.28 14.16 22.19
C ALA A 328 0.41 12.71 21.70
N LEU A 329 1.37 11.95 22.21
CA LEU A 329 1.50 10.52 21.89
C LEU A 329 0.35 9.67 22.49
N LEU A 330 -0.24 10.11 23.61
CA LEU A 330 -1.26 9.36 24.35
C LEU A 330 -2.70 9.84 24.12
N HIS A 331 -2.94 10.94 23.41
CA HIS A 331 -4.27 11.59 23.39
C HIS A 331 -5.40 10.75 22.78
N ASP A 332 -5.05 9.69 22.05
CA ASP A 332 -5.98 8.72 21.46
C ASP A 332 -5.88 7.31 22.08
N THR A 333 -5.19 7.15 23.21
CA THR A 333 -4.94 5.83 23.83
C THR A 333 -5.91 5.42 24.94
N LEU A 334 -6.85 6.28 25.36
CA LEU A 334 -7.82 5.98 26.43
C LEU A 334 -8.93 4.98 26.04
N GLU A 335 -9.11 3.95 26.87
CA GLU A 335 -10.11 2.85 26.74
C GLU A 335 -11.53 3.30 26.35
N GLN A 336 -11.95 4.50 26.71
CA GLN A 336 -13.26 5.08 26.37
C GLN A 336 -13.46 5.30 24.86
N LYS A 337 -12.38 5.25 24.07
CA LYS A 337 -12.38 5.23 22.59
C LYS A 337 -12.17 3.81 21.99
N GLY A 338 -12.06 2.77 22.82
CA GLY A 338 -11.84 1.37 22.41
C GLY A 338 -10.38 0.90 22.41
N THR A 339 -9.51 1.52 23.22
CA THR A 339 -8.03 1.33 23.22
C THR A 339 -7.47 0.79 24.56
N ILE A 340 -6.18 0.96 24.87
CA ILE A 340 -5.36 0.03 25.71
C ILE A 340 -5.00 0.54 27.13
N ALA A 341 -5.22 1.83 27.45
CA ALA A 341 -4.84 2.41 28.75
C ALA A 341 -6.01 3.08 29.47
N THR A 342 -6.07 2.92 30.79
CA THR A 342 -6.97 3.69 31.67
C THR A 342 -6.36 5.04 32.02
N ILE A 343 -7.18 6.01 32.42
CA ILE A 343 -6.68 7.32 32.86
C ILE A 343 -5.81 7.20 34.12
N ASP A 344 -6.16 6.26 35.02
CA ASP A 344 -5.40 5.97 36.22
C ASP A 344 -4.02 5.38 35.87
N GLU A 345 -3.94 4.48 34.88
CA GLU A 345 -2.67 3.95 34.39
C GLU A 345 -1.78 5.06 33.77
N ILE A 346 -2.38 5.99 33.02
CA ILE A 346 -1.65 7.14 32.47
C ILE A 346 -1.15 8.04 33.60
N MET A 347 -1.97 8.29 34.61
CA MET A 347 -1.60 9.10 35.77
C MET A 347 -0.46 8.47 36.57
N ASP A 348 -0.50 7.15 36.79
CA ASP A 348 0.53 6.42 37.53
C ASP A 348 1.87 6.38 36.79
N LYS A 349 1.86 6.18 35.46
CA LYS A 349 3.09 6.03 34.66
C LYS A 349 3.67 7.35 34.16
N PHE A 350 2.80 8.28 33.76
CA PHE A 350 3.20 9.52 33.09
C PHE A 350 2.86 10.78 33.89
N GLY A 351 2.21 10.66 35.04
CA GLY A 351 1.94 11.75 35.95
C GLY A 351 0.62 12.48 35.69
N LYS A 352 0.15 13.19 36.71
CA LYS A 352 -1.15 13.88 36.72
C LYS A 352 -1.33 14.85 35.55
N ARG A 353 -0.30 15.63 35.21
CA ARG A 353 -0.41 16.62 34.13
C ARG A 353 -0.66 15.98 32.76
N VAL A 354 0.04 14.88 32.44
CA VAL A 354 -0.20 14.12 31.21
C VAL A 354 -1.61 13.55 31.18
N ALA A 355 -2.06 12.97 32.30
CA ALA A 355 -3.42 12.45 32.42
C ALA A 355 -4.47 13.55 32.20
N ASP A 356 -4.33 14.71 32.85
CA ASP A 356 -5.24 15.84 32.70
C ASP A 356 -5.33 16.30 31.22
N LEU A 357 -4.19 16.38 30.51
CA LEU A 357 -4.14 16.73 29.09
C LEU A 357 -4.83 15.68 28.20
N VAL A 358 -4.53 14.40 28.37
CA VAL A 358 -5.10 13.30 27.58
C VAL A 358 -6.62 13.18 27.82
N TRP A 359 -7.05 13.34 29.07
CA TRP A 359 -8.46 13.34 29.44
C TRP A 359 -9.21 14.52 28.79
N SER A 360 -8.60 15.71 28.74
CA SER A 360 -9.22 16.90 28.16
C SER A 360 -9.59 16.72 26.68
N LEU A 361 -8.81 15.96 25.93
CA LEU A 361 -9.07 15.66 24.52
C LEU A 361 -10.02 14.49 24.30
N THR A 362 -10.41 13.77 25.35
CA THR A 362 -11.31 12.63 25.26
C THR A 362 -12.73 13.06 25.53
N ARG A 363 -13.58 12.97 24.51
CA ARG A 363 -14.99 13.36 24.62
C ARG A 363 -15.84 12.16 25.02
N GLU A 364 -16.63 12.29 26.08
CA GLU A 364 -17.55 11.24 26.50
C GLU A 364 -18.80 11.21 25.59
N LYS A 365 -19.46 10.05 25.45
CA LYS A 365 -20.64 9.90 24.57
C LYS A 365 -21.81 10.81 24.98
N THR A 366 -21.91 11.11 26.27
CA THR A 366 -22.94 11.96 26.89
C THR A 366 -22.54 13.44 26.95
N GLU A 367 -21.29 13.77 26.64
CA GLU A 367 -20.77 15.14 26.69
C GLU A 367 -21.20 15.89 25.42
N ASP A 368 -21.94 16.98 25.63
CA ASP A 368 -22.23 17.93 24.57
C ASP A 368 -20.98 18.71 24.16
N ARG A 369 -21.11 19.50 23.09
CA ARG A 369 -19.96 20.18 22.49
C ARG A 369 -19.45 21.33 23.35
N GLU A 370 -20.34 22.08 23.98
CA GLU A 370 -19.97 23.25 24.80
C GLU A 370 -19.17 22.80 26.02
N ASN A 371 -19.65 21.78 26.74
CA ASN A 371 -18.94 21.21 27.87
C ASN A 371 -17.56 20.65 27.48
N TYR A 372 -17.44 20.03 26.29
CA TYR A 372 -16.15 19.54 25.80
C TYR A 372 -15.16 20.69 25.52
N ILE A 373 -15.64 21.81 24.98
CA ILE A 373 -14.81 23.00 24.72
C ILE A 373 -14.38 23.64 26.05
N GLU A 374 -15.31 23.80 27.00
CA GLU A 374 -15.03 24.33 28.33
C GLU A 374 -14.00 23.47 29.07
N LYS A 375 -14.10 22.14 28.96
CA LYS A 375 -13.11 21.20 29.52
C LYS A 375 -11.69 21.48 28.99
N ILE A 376 -11.54 21.67 27.68
CA ILE A 376 -10.24 21.99 27.07
C ILE A 376 -9.72 23.34 27.58
N GLN A 377 -10.59 24.35 27.64
CA GLN A 377 -10.22 25.69 28.12
C GLN A 377 -9.80 25.69 29.60
N MET A 378 -10.48 24.90 30.44
CA MET A 378 -10.21 24.81 31.87
C MET A 378 -8.84 24.21 32.17
N ILE A 379 -8.37 23.25 31.36
CA ILE A 379 -7.02 22.68 31.51
C ILE A 379 -5.93 23.68 31.08
N GLY A 380 -6.23 24.53 30.10
CA GLY A 380 -5.42 25.69 29.74
C GLY A 380 -4.70 25.56 28.39
N ASN A 381 -3.68 26.40 28.20
CA ASN A 381 -3.06 26.64 26.89
C ASN A 381 -2.50 25.37 26.24
N ASP A 382 -1.88 24.48 27.03
CA ASP A 382 -1.32 23.22 26.52
C ASP A 382 -2.41 22.27 25.96
N ALA A 383 -3.59 22.22 26.58
CA ALA A 383 -4.72 21.43 26.07
C ALA A 383 -5.26 22.03 24.77
N ILE A 384 -5.28 23.35 24.65
CA ILE A 384 -5.66 24.05 23.41
C ILE A 384 -4.64 23.78 22.30
N ILE A 385 -3.33 23.89 22.58
CA ILE A 385 -2.26 23.57 21.62
C ILE A 385 -2.37 22.12 21.16
N LEU A 386 -2.54 21.20 22.10
CA LEU A 386 -2.71 19.77 21.80
C LEU A 386 -3.95 19.54 20.92
N LYS A 387 -5.08 20.18 21.24
CA LYS A 387 -6.30 20.06 20.44
C LYS A 387 -6.16 20.62 19.03
N LEU A 388 -5.55 21.80 18.89
CA LEU A 388 -5.30 22.41 17.59
C LEU A 388 -4.30 21.60 16.77
N SER A 389 -3.32 20.95 17.40
CA SER A 389 -2.38 20.05 16.73
C SER A 389 -3.05 18.76 16.23
N ASP A 390 -3.88 18.12 17.07
CA ASP A 390 -4.70 16.95 16.70
C ASP A 390 -5.58 17.28 15.49
N ARG A 391 -6.31 18.40 15.56
CA ARG A 391 -7.18 18.85 14.47
C ARG A 391 -6.38 19.21 13.21
N LEU A 392 -5.17 19.75 13.34
CA LEU A 392 -4.34 20.14 12.19
C LEU A 392 -3.87 18.89 11.45
N ASP A 393 -3.35 17.90 12.17
CA ASP A 393 -2.96 16.62 11.58
C ASP A 393 -4.15 15.97 10.86
N SER A 394 -5.28 15.84 11.55
CA SER A 394 -6.50 15.29 10.96
C SER A 394 -6.97 16.06 9.71
N THR A 395 -6.71 17.36 9.64
CA THR A 395 -7.09 18.21 8.49
C THR A 395 -6.13 18.01 7.31
N ARG A 396 -4.83 17.80 7.57
CA ARG A 396 -3.83 17.47 6.53
C ARG A 396 -4.18 16.19 5.76
N TYR A 397 -4.93 15.28 6.37
CA TYR A 397 -5.34 13.99 5.78
C TYR A 397 -6.87 13.86 5.57
N ILE A 398 -7.58 14.99 5.55
CA ILE A 398 -9.06 15.02 5.52
C ILE A 398 -9.66 14.44 4.23
N ASP A 399 -8.90 14.41 3.14
CA ASP A 399 -9.33 13.89 1.82
C ASP A 399 -9.62 12.38 1.81
N SER A 400 -9.23 11.68 2.87
CA SER A 400 -9.64 10.28 3.11
C SER A 400 -11.12 10.11 3.52
N LYS A 401 -11.83 11.20 3.82
CA LYS A 401 -13.24 11.19 4.28
C LYS A 401 -14.22 11.58 3.17
N GLY A 402 -15.46 11.11 3.25
CA GLY A 402 -16.52 11.51 2.31
C GLY A 402 -16.88 13.00 2.40
N ASN A 403 -17.34 13.62 1.31
CA ASN A 403 -17.54 15.09 1.20
C ASN A 403 -18.40 15.70 2.32
N GLY A 404 -19.49 15.03 2.72
CA GLY A 404 -20.36 15.50 3.80
C GLY A 404 -19.64 15.53 5.16
N ASP A 405 -18.77 14.57 5.42
CA ASP A 405 -17.96 14.51 6.64
C ASP A 405 -16.84 15.55 6.61
N ARG A 406 -16.23 15.80 5.44
CA ARG A 406 -15.20 16.84 5.27
C ARG A 406 -15.75 18.24 5.57
N LYS A 407 -16.89 18.61 5.00
CA LYS A 407 -17.57 19.89 5.25
C LYS A 407 -17.93 20.08 6.72
N LYS A 408 -18.53 19.05 7.33
CA LYS A 408 -18.89 19.07 8.77
C LYS A 408 -17.65 19.21 9.65
N TYR A 409 -16.57 18.54 9.31
CA TYR A 409 -15.32 18.60 10.06
C TYR A 409 -14.69 20.00 9.98
N TRP A 410 -14.61 20.59 8.78
CA TRP A 410 -14.14 21.97 8.59
C TRP A 410 -14.99 22.99 9.35
N LYS A 411 -16.32 22.85 9.30
CA LYS A 411 -17.23 23.71 10.07
C LYS A 411 -16.87 23.70 11.56
N ILE A 412 -16.71 22.51 12.15
CA ILE A 412 -16.33 22.34 13.56
C ILE A 412 -14.95 22.95 13.83
N THR A 413 -13.97 22.69 12.97
CA THR A 413 -12.61 23.24 13.13
C THR A 413 -12.63 24.78 13.16
N ILE A 414 -13.38 25.40 12.24
CA ILE A 414 -13.43 26.86 12.09
C ILE A 414 -14.27 27.54 13.18
N GLU A 415 -15.46 27.01 13.46
CA GLU A 415 -16.43 27.64 14.35
C GLU A 415 -16.14 27.35 15.83
N ASP A 416 -15.67 26.14 16.15
CA ASP A 416 -15.57 25.67 17.53
C ASP A 416 -14.11 25.71 18.06
N PHE A 417 -13.14 25.17 17.30
CA PHE A 417 -11.79 24.95 17.82
C PHE A 417 -10.80 26.06 17.51
N LEU A 418 -10.77 26.59 16.28
CA LEU A 418 -9.88 27.69 15.89
C LEU A 418 -10.00 28.92 16.82
N PRO A 419 -11.20 29.32 17.30
CA PRO A 419 -11.35 30.43 18.23
C PRO A 419 -10.69 30.23 19.59
N LEU A 420 -10.43 28.99 20.02
CA LEU A 420 -9.68 28.72 21.26
C LEU A 420 -8.26 29.28 21.20
N GLY A 421 -7.71 29.41 19.99
CA GLY A 421 -6.39 29.97 19.76
C GLY A 421 -6.20 31.41 20.27
N LYS A 422 -7.29 32.16 20.53
CA LYS A 422 -7.21 33.51 21.15
C LYS A 422 -6.57 33.52 22.54
N MET A 423 -6.56 32.38 23.23
CA MET A 423 -5.97 32.24 24.56
C MET A 423 -4.45 31.94 24.51
N LEU A 424 -3.92 31.65 23.31
CA LEU A 424 -2.52 31.29 23.12
C LEU A 424 -1.65 32.53 22.92
N ASP A 425 -0.33 32.32 23.05
CA ASP A 425 0.64 33.28 22.57
C ASP A 425 0.42 33.55 21.07
N LYS A 426 0.67 34.80 20.65
CA LYS A 426 0.41 35.24 19.28
C LYS A 426 1.16 34.36 18.29
N ASP A 427 2.44 34.09 18.48
CA ASP A 427 3.25 33.37 17.49
C ASP A 427 2.75 31.93 17.32
N VAL A 428 2.36 31.29 18.42
CA VAL A 428 1.76 29.94 18.40
C VAL A 428 0.42 29.95 17.66
N PHE A 429 -0.45 30.93 17.93
CA PHE A 429 -1.73 31.02 17.22
C PHE A 429 -1.55 31.34 15.73
N TYR A 430 -0.64 32.25 15.38
CA TYR A 430 -0.32 32.61 13.99
C TYR A 430 0.12 31.38 13.19
N PHE A 431 0.92 30.48 13.79
CA PHE A 431 1.29 29.21 13.17
C PHE A 431 0.04 28.40 12.79
N PHE A 432 -0.85 28.11 13.75
CA PHE A 432 -2.05 27.32 13.48
C PHE A 432 -2.95 27.99 12.45
N TYR A 433 -3.20 29.30 12.59
CA TYR A 433 -4.03 30.05 11.66
C TYR A 433 -3.52 29.92 10.23
N ASN A 434 -2.21 30.12 10.00
CA ASN A 434 -1.61 30.05 8.68
C ASN A 434 -1.66 28.64 8.08
N GLU A 435 -1.36 27.62 8.87
CA GLU A 435 -1.41 26.23 8.40
C GLU A 435 -2.84 25.79 8.06
N TYR A 436 -3.82 26.13 8.89
CA TYR A 436 -5.23 25.88 8.56
C TYR A 436 -5.68 26.68 7.34
N LYS A 437 -5.28 27.95 7.22
CA LYS A 437 -5.64 28.79 6.08
C LYS A 437 -5.11 28.22 4.77
N LYS A 438 -3.86 27.75 4.76
CA LYS A 438 -3.26 27.08 3.59
C LYS A 438 -4.05 25.83 3.16
N LEU A 439 -4.43 24.99 4.12
CA LEU A 439 -5.25 23.79 3.84
C LEU A 439 -6.65 24.15 3.37
N TRP A 440 -7.26 25.18 3.96
CA TRP A 440 -8.56 25.70 3.53
C TRP A 440 -8.50 26.23 2.10
N ASP A 441 -7.49 27.03 1.76
CA ASP A 441 -7.35 27.63 0.44
C ASP A 441 -7.17 26.56 -0.64
N GLY A 442 -6.49 25.45 -0.33
CA GLY A 442 -6.37 24.28 -1.20
C GLY A 442 -7.61 23.36 -1.24
N SER A 443 -8.60 23.57 -0.38
CA SER A 443 -9.81 22.72 -0.34
C SER A 443 -10.75 22.98 -1.53
N SER A 444 -11.50 21.96 -1.93
CA SER A 444 -12.45 22.03 -3.05
C SER A 444 -13.68 22.91 -2.74
N ASP A 445 -14.30 23.47 -3.79
CA ASP A 445 -15.40 24.44 -3.64
C ASP A 445 -16.63 23.87 -2.93
N ASP A 446 -16.88 22.56 -3.02
CA ASP A 446 -17.98 21.89 -2.33
C ASP A 446 -17.82 21.86 -0.80
N ILE A 447 -16.58 21.88 -0.31
CA ILE A 447 -16.26 22.03 1.12
C ILE A 447 -16.50 23.48 1.56
N LYS A 448 -16.12 24.43 0.70
CA LYS A 448 -16.19 25.88 0.97
C LYS A 448 -17.61 26.44 0.88
N ASP A 449 -18.50 25.78 0.15
CA ASP A 449 -19.88 26.22 -0.04
C ASP A 449 -20.60 26.49 1.30
N GLY A 450 -21.02 27.73 1.53
CA GLY A 450 -21.70 28.14 2.77
C GLY A 450 -20.83 28.18 4.03
N LEU A 451 -19.50 28.10 3.91
CA LEU A 451 -18.53 28.26 5.00
C LEU A 451 -17.49 29.32 4.64
N SER A 452 -17.10 30.14 5.60
CA SER A 452 -16.06 31.16 5.40
C SER A 452 -14.94 30.96 6.40
N PHE A 453 -13.68 30.93 5.93
CA PHE A 453 -12.55 30.98 6.83
C PHE A 453 -12.45 32.37 7.47
N PRO A 454 -12.40 32.47 8.80
CA PRO A 454 -12.46 33.74 9.51
C PRO A 454 -11.19 34.56 9.27
N ALA A 455 -11.36 35.88 9.16
CA ALA A 455 -10.24 36.80 9.01
C ALA A 455 -9.42 36.86 10.31
N ILE A 456 -8.09 37.01 10.19
CA ILE A 456 -7.18 36.92 11.34
C ILE A 456 -7.43 38.03 12.37
N GLU A 457 -7.95 39.17 11.92
CA GLU A 457 -8.31 40.33 12.73
C GLU A 457 -9.40 39.99 13.76
N LEU A 458 -10.22 38.96 13.51
CA LEU A 458 -11.24 38.49 14.47
C LEU A 458 -10.63 37.83 15.72
N PHE A 459 -9.33 37.56 15.70
CA PHE A 459 -8.58 36.91 16.77
C PHE A 459 -7.50 37.82 17.39
N CYS A 460 -7.22 38.96 16.77
CA CYS A 460 -6.27 39.96 17.24
C CYS A 460 -7.01 41.03 18.07
N THR A 461 -7.31 40.74 19.33
CA THR A 461 -7.78 41.76 20.31
C THR A 461 -6.76 41.92 21.41
#